data_AF-A0A6H1ZMB1-F1
#
_entry.id   AF-A0A6H1ZMB1-F1
#
_cell.length_a   1.000
_cell.length_b   1.000
_cell.length_c   1.000
_cell.angle_alpha   90.00
_cell.angle_beta   90.00
_cell.angle_gamma   90.00
#
_symmetry.space_group_name_H-M   'P 1'
#
loop_
_entity.id
_entity.type
_entity.pdbx_description
1 polymer ?
#
loop_
_entity_poly.entity_id
_entity_poly.type
_entity_poly.pdbx_seq_one_letter_code
_entity_poly.pdbx_strand_id
1 'polypeptide(L)' 'MNKKIKCKGCSKIFEKRLLSRKGYCIICATKRMSAAGYQLKVKEGEFYEKWKTNWEKGIKKYLKGKK' A
#
# COMPACT_ATOMS: atom_id res chain seq x y z
N MET A 1 -26.88 8.16 7.86
CA MET A 1 -26.57 8.71 6.51
C MET A 1 -25.23 8.14 6.04
N ASN A 2 -25.20 7.37 4.93
CA ASN A 2 -23.94 6.82 4.42
C ASN A 2 -23.05 7.96 3.88
N LYS A 3 -21.93 8.25 4.57
CA LYS A 3 -20.99 9.28 4.14
C LYS A 3 -20.40 8.90 2.77
N LYS A 4 -20.61 9.75 1.75
CA LYS A 4 -20.03 9.58 0.42
C LYS A 4 -18.66 10.25 0.35
N ILE A 5 -17.65 9.57 -0.22
CA ILE A 5 -16.25 10.02 -0.29
C ILE A 5 -15.66 9.64 -1.66
N LYS A 6 -14.75 10.46 -2.18
CA LYS A 6 -14.02 10.18 -3.43
C LYS A 6 -12.93 9.12 -3.22
N CYS A 7 -12.82 8.18 -4.16
CA CYS A 7 -11.71 7.23 -4.24
C CYS A 7 -10.41 7.98 -4.57
N LYS A 8 -9.31 7.68 -3.87
CA LYS A 8 -7.99 8.28 -4.12
C LYS A 8 -7.33 7.86 -5.44
N GLY A 9 -7.82 6.79 -6.08
CA GLY A 9 -7.24 6.27 -7.33
C GLY A 9 -7.96 6.76 -8.58
N CYS A 10 -9.29 6.70 -8.59
CA CYS A 10 -10.10 7.04 -9.77
C CYS A 10 -11.02 8.24 -9.58
N SER A 11 -10.98 8.91 -8.42
CA SER A 11 -11.78 10.10 -8.08
C SER A 11 -13.30 9.95 -8.10
N LYS A 12 -13.84 8.78 -8.49
CA LYS A 12 -15.26 8.46 -8.42
C LYS A 12 -15.77 8.48 -6.97
N ILE A 13 -17.03 8.83 -6.79
CA ILE A 13 -17.69 8.93 -5.47
C ILE A 13 -18.24 7.55 -5.07
N PHE A 14 -17.93 7.11 -3.86
CA PHE A 14 -18.43 5.86 -3.28
C PHE A 14 -18.98 6.11 -1.88
N GLU A 15 -19.81 5.18 -1.39
CA GLU A 15 -20.09 5.12 0.05
C GLU A 15 -18.79 4.79 0.81
N LYS A 16 -18.55 5.44 1.96
CA LYS A 16 -17.33 5.25 2.75
C LYS A 16 -17.06 3.79 3.08
N ARG A 17 -18.11 2.97 3.31
CA ARG A 17 -18.00 1.53 3.59
C ARG A 17 -17.44 0.71 2.42
N LEU A 18 -17.55 1.21 1.19
CA LEU A 18 -17.07 0.55 -0.03
C LEU A 18 -15.61 0.93 -0.37
N LEU A 19 -15.01 1.85 0.38
CA LEU A 19 -13.61 2.20 0.26
C LEU A 19 -12.78 1.38 1.25
N SER A 20 -11.60 0.96 0.81
CA SER A 20 -10.58 0.40 1.71
C SER A 20 -10.20 1.40 2.80
N ARG A 21 -9.56 0.92 3.88
CA ARG A 21 -9.03 1.77 4.95
C ARG A 21 -8.11 2.89 4.45
N LYS A 22 -7.47 2.71 3.27
CA LYS A 22 -6.60 3.70 2.64
C LYS A 22 -7.34 4.71 1.74
N GLY A 23 -8.64 4.53 1.51
CA GLY A 23 -9.49 5.42 0.70
C GLY A 23 -9.57 5.06 -0.79
N TYR A 24 -9.27 3.81 -1.16
CA TYR A 24 -9.40 3.32 -2.54
C TYR A 24 -10.63 2.44 -2.70
N CYS A 25 -11.34 2.56 -3.82
CA CYS A 25 -12.35 1.58 -4.21
C CYS A 25 -11.70 0.22 -4.48
N ILE A 26 -12.51 -0.84 -4.50
CA ILE A 26 -12.04 -2.21 -4.69
C ILE A 26 -11.15 -2.36 -5.94
N ILE A 27 -11.54 -1.77 -7.06
CA ILE A 27 -10.79 -1.84 -8.32
C ILE A 27 -9.40 -1.20 -8.17
N CYS A 28 -9.33 0.04 -7.67
CA CYS A 28 -8.06 0.75 -7.49
C CYS A 28 -7.18 0.07 -6.42
N ALA A 29 -7.79 -0.48 -5.38
CA ALA A 29 -7.09 -1.24 -4.35
C ALA A 29 -6.44 -2.50 -4.96
N THR A 30 -7.20 -3.29 -5.73
CA THR A 30 -6.69 -4.48 -6.42
C THR A 30 -5.56 -4.14 -7.39
N LYS A 31 -5.73 -3.10 -8.23
CA LYS A 31 -4.66 -2.65 -9.14
C LYS A 31 -3.37 -2.29 -8.39
N ARG A 32 -3.46 -1.57 -7.27
CA ARG A 32 -2.29 -1.27 -6.43
C ARG A 32 -1.67 -2.52 -5.83
N MET A 33 -2.47 -3.49 -5.38
CA MET A 33 -1.95 -4.75 -4.84
C MET A 33 -1.21 -5.56 -5.91
N SER A 34 -1.78 -5.69 -7.10
CA SER A 34 -1.13 -6.35 -8.23
C SER A 34 0.18 -5.66 -8.63
N ALA A 35 0.18 -4.33 -8.72
CA ALA A 35 1.39 -3.56 -9.02
C ALA A 35 2.48 -3.74 -7.95
N ALA A 36 2.10 -3.73 -6.66
CA ALA A 36 3.03 -3.98 -5.57
C ALA A 36 3.61 -5.40 -5.64
N GLY A 37 2.78 -6.41 -5.88
CA GLY A 37 3.23 -7.79 -6.03
C GLY A 37 4.20 -7.98 -7.20
N TYR A 38 3.89 -7.36 -8.35
CA TYR A 38 4.80 -7.37 -9.51
C TYR A 38 6.14 -6.70 -9.19
N GLN A 39 6.12 -5.48 -8.65
CA GLN A 39 7.33 -4.72 -8.29
C GLN A 39 8.21 -5.48 -7.29
N LEU A 40 7.62 -6.14 -6.30
CA LEU A 40 8.36 -6.98 -5.36
C LEU A 40 8.97 -8.22 -6.04
N LYS A 41 8.26 -8.82 -7.02
CA LYS A 41 8.75 -9.98 -7.78
C LYS A 41 9.93 -9.62 -8.68
N VAL A 42 9.83 -8.51 -9.41
CA VAL A 42 10.92 -8.05 -10.31
C VAL A 42 12.01 -7.27 -9.59
N LYS A 43 11.80 -6.96 -8.30
CA LYS A 43 12.73 -6.19 -7.45
C LYS A 43 13.01 -4.78 -7.98
N GLU A 44 11.96 -4.12 -8.49
CA GLU A 44 12.04 -2.77 -9.05
C GLU A 44 10.80 -1.95 -8.70
N GLY A 45 10.94 -0.63 -8.67
CA GLY A 45 9.83 0.32 -8.46
C GLY A 45 9.59 0.71 -6.99
N GLU A 46 8.69 1.68 -6.81
CA GLU A 46 8.43 2.34 -5.51
C GLU A 46 8.08 1.35 -4.38
N PHE A 47 7.27 0.32 -4.67
CA PHE A 47 6.87 -0.65 -3.66
C PHE A 47 8.04 -1.50 -3.18
N TYR A 48 8.93 -1.89 -4.09
CA TYR A 48 10.12 -2.66 -3.76
C TYR A 48 11.11 -1.83 -2.96
N GLU A 49 11.43 -0.62 -3.39
CA GLU A 49 12.37 0.26 -2.68
C GLU A 49 11.89 0.58 -1.26
N LYS A 50 10.59 0.80 -1.10
CA LYS A 50 9.98 0.98 0.21
C LYS A 50 10.09 -0.27 1.08
N TRP A 51 9.85 -1.45 0.52
CA TRP A 51 10.01 -2.71 1.24
C TRP A 51 11.45 -2.93 1.68
N LYS A 52 12.41 -2.75 0.77
CA LYS A 52 13.85 -2.88 1.02
C LYS A 52 14.30 -1.95 2.15
N THR A 53 13.93 -0.67 2.06
CA THR A 53 14.26 0.32 3.09
C THR A 53 13.73 -0.08 4.48
N ASN A 54 12.50 -0.59 4.55
CA ASN A 54 11.91 -1.01 5.82
C ASN A 54 12.55 -2.29 6.36
N TRP A 55 12.89 -3.23 5.47
CA TRP A 55 13.59 -4.46 5.82
C TRP A 55 14.98 -4.16 6.40
N GLU A 56 15.76 -3.31 5.72
CA GLU A 56 17.08 -2.87 6.19
C GLU A 56 17.00 -2.16 7.55
N LYS A 57 16.01 -1.28 7.75
CA LYS A 57 15.75 -0.62 9.04
C LYS A 57 15.43 -1.64 10.12
N GLY A 58 14.62 -2.65 9.82
CA GLY A 58 14.28 -3.75 10.71
C GLY A 58 15.51 -4.54 11.16
N ILE A 59 16.38 -4.92 10.20
CA ILE A 59 17.63 -5.64 10.49
C ILE A 59 18.56 -4.80 11.36
N LYS A 60 18.78 -3.52 11.01
CA LYS A 60 19.63 -2.63 11.81
C LYS A 60 19.13 -2.52 13.25
N LYS A 61 17.82 -2.43 13.46
CA LYS A 61 17.22 -2.38 14.79
C LYS A 61 17.44 -3.71 15.55
N TYR A 62 17.22 -4.84 14.89
CA TYR A 62 17.42 -6.16 15.48
C TYR A 62 18.86 -6.40 15.91
N LEU A 63 19.84 -6.05 15.06
CA LEU A 63 21.27 -6.20 15.37
C LEU A 63 21.71 -5.27 16.51
N LYS A 64 21.15 -4.06 16.63
CA LYS A 64 21.44 -3.15 17.75
C LYS A 64 20.89 -3.63 19.08
N GLY A 65 19.71 -4.26 19.10
CA GLY A 65 19.09 -4.76 20.33
C GLY A 65 19.66 -6.11 20.82
N LYS A 66 20.58 -6.71 20.06
CA LYS A 66 21.32 -7.92 20.44
C LYS A 66 22.71 -7.65 21.05
N LYS A 67 23.15 -6.39 21.07
CA LYS A 67 24.32 -5.95 21.84
C LYS A 67 23.89 -5.52 23.23
#